data_AF-A0A931RB85-F1
#
_entry.id   AF-A0A931RB85-F1
#
_cell.length_a   1.000
_cell.length_b   1.000
_cell.length_c   1.000
_cell.angle_alpha   90.00
_cell.angle_beta   90.00
_cell.angle_gamma   90.00
#
_symmetry.space_group_name_H-M   'P 1'
#
loop_
_entity.id
_entity.type
_entity.pdbx_description
1 polymer ?
#
loop_
_entity_poly.entity_id
_entity_poly.type
_entity_poly.pdbx_seq_one_letter_code
_entity_poly.pdbx_strand_id
1 'polypeptide(L)'
;TILATGGFSANKEMVRQYIGPHADRCKLRGSKQDTGDGLRMALEVGAKAVNLQYFYGHLLSRRALTDDRFWPYPRLDLFVDDGMLVDRNGERFVDEGRGDVAVANEVARRDDVTGAVLIFDQATWDAGRDDAFSNSIKTPAPNPWLMDNDGELFHHQTIAGLAQELGLDRSRLTRTLEQYNRALESGAGTDLPIPRTSKAKPLRAPFYGLKVVPGITFTMGGVLVNGRAQALDLNEKPIPGLYAAGDTIGGLMGGYRGGYTGGLMQAVVTGILAGENVSQFKR
;
A
#
# COMPACT_ATOMS: atom_id res chain seq x y z
N THR A 1 -30.99 -3.04 -9.56
CA THR A 1 -29.65 -2.93 -10.16
C THR A 1 -28.60 -3.24 -9.13
N ILE A 2 -27.61 -4.08 -9.45
CA ILE A 2 -26.45 -4.33 -8.60
C ILE A 2 -25.21 -3.80 -9.33
N LEU A 3 -24.48 -2.89 -8.71
CA LEU A 3 -23.18 -2.42 -9.17
C LEU A 3 -22.07 -3.29 -8.56
N ALA A 4 -21.40 -4.09 -9.38
CA ALA A 4 -20.28 -4.94 -8.97
C ALA A 4 -19.15 -4.79 -10.01
N THR A 5 -18.76 -3.56 -10.30
CA THR A 5 -17.90 -3.18 -11.43
C THR A 5 -16.45 -2.96 -11.03
N GLY A 6 -16.06 -3.36 -9.81
CA GLY A 6 -14.76 -3.03 -9.26
C GLY A 6 -14.66 -1.56 -8.80
N GLY A 7 -13.42 -1.15 -8.54
CA GLY A 7 -13.07 0.19 -8.06
C GLY A 7 -12.66 1.14 -9.19
N PHE A 8 -11.75 2.08 -8.87
CA PHE A 8 -11.22 3.08 -9.82
C PHE A 8 -9.69 3.08 -9.93
N SER A 9 -9.01 2.00 -9.51
CA SER A 9 -7.55 1.90 -9.47
C SER A 9 -6.87 2.10 -10.83
N ALA A 10 -7.55 1.77 -11.94
CA ALA A 10 -7.02 1.95 -13.29
C ALA A 10 -7.33 3.34 -13.88
N ASN A 11 -8.19 4.15 -13.24
CA ASN A 11 -8.51 5.49 -13.69
C ASN A 11 -7.54 6.51 -13.09
N LYS A 12 -6.53 6.89 -13.88
CA LYS A 12 -5.48 7.83 -13.45
C LYS A 12 -6.03 9.16 -12.94
N GLU A 13 -7.10 9.68 -13.53
CA GLU A 13 -7.68 10.96 -13.10
C GLU A 13 -8.34 10.83 -11.72
N MET A 14 -9.15 9.78 -11.52
CA MET A 14 -9.77 9.53 -10.20
C MET A 14 -8.72 9.19 -9.15
N VAL A 15 -7.67 8.45 -9.50
CA VAL A 15 -6.53 8.18 -8.61
C VAL A 15 -5.85 9.49 -8.20
N ARG A 16 -5.59 10.41 -9.14
CA ARG A 16 -5.03 11.73 -8.83
C ARG A 16 -5.94 12.55 -7.93
N GLN A 17 -7.23 12.55 -8.23
CA GLN A 17 -8.23 13.32 -7.53
C GLN A 17 -8.44 12.85 -6.08
N TYR A 18 -8.51 11.54 -5.86
CA TYR A 18 -8.94 11.00 -4.57
C TYR A 18 -7.79 10.47 -3.70
N ILE A 19 -6.77 9.86 -4.31
CA ILE A 19 -5.66 9.25 -3.55
C ILE A 19 -4.54 10.27 -3.33
N GLY A 20 -4.12 10.99 -4.37
CA GLY A 20 -3.11 12.04 -4.26
C GLY A 20 -2.66 12.55 -5.63
N PRO A 21 -2.19 13.81 -5.74
CA PRO A 21 -1.98 14.50 -7.03
C PRO A 21 -0.99 13.84 -7.99
N HIS A 22 -0.13 12.96 -7.47
CA HIS A 22 0.87 12.19 -8.22
C HIS A 22 0.68 10.68 -8.13
N ALA A 23 -0.43 10.21 -7.53
CA ALA A 23 -0.72 8.80 -7.32
C ALA A 23 -0.92 8.01 -8.62
N ASP A 24 -1.13 8.67 -9.77
CA ASP A 24 -1.13 8.02 -11.09
C ASP A 24 0.25 7.45 -11.50
N ARG A 25 1.30 7.78 -10.73
CA ARG A 25 2.65 7.21 -10.86
C ARG A 25 2.83 5.92 -10.05
N CYS A 26 1.86 5.53 -9.22
CA CYS A 26 1.87 4.23 -8.56
C CYS A 26 1.75 3.10 -9.60
N LYS A 27 2.29 1.93 -9.28
CA LYS A 27 2.12 0.74 -10.14
C LYS A 27 0.69 0.22 -10.02
N LEU A 28 -0.03 0.09 -11.14
CA LEU A 28 -1.26 -0.71 -11.16
C LEU A 28 -0.90 -2.20 -11.08
N ARG A 29 -1.38 -2.87 -10.03
CA ARG A 29 -1.26 -4.34 -9.82
C ARG A 29 -2.55 -5.08 -10.16
N GLY A 30 -3.68 -4.40 -10.03
CA GLY A 30 -5.00 -4.96 -10.25
C GLY A 30 -5.46 -4.94 -11.70
N SER A 31 -6.76 -5.11 -11.85
CA SER A 31 -7.47 -5.10 -13.13
C SER A 31 -7.30 -3.76 -13.85
N LYS A 32 -7.09 -3.81 -15.17
CA LYS A 32 -7.08 -2.61 -16.03
C LYS A 32 -8.49 -2.09 -16.32
N GLN A 33 -9.50 -2.87 -15.94
CA GLN A 33 -10.91 -2.57 -16.15
C GLN A 33 -11.54 -1.80 -14.98
N ASP A 34 -10.82 -1.62 -13.87
CA ASP A 34 -11.31 -0.91 -12.68
C ASP A 34 -11.24 0.62 -12.88
N THR A 35 -12.10 1.14 -13.75
CA THR A 35 -12.09 2.55 -14.19
C THR A 35 -13.05 3.46 -13.42
N GLY A 36 -13.78 2.92 -12.43
CA GLY A 36 -14.69 3.69 -11.58
C GLY A 36 -16.07 3.92 -12.17
N ASP A 37 -16.46 3.22 -13.23
CA ASP A 37 -17.70 3.47 -13.96
C ASP A 37 -18.94 3.29 -13.06
N GLY A 38 -19.00 2.21 -12.27
CA GLY A 38 -20.08 1.97 -11.32
C GLY A 38 -20.15 3.04 -10.22
N LEU A 39 -19.00 3.48 -9.71
CA LEU A 39 -18.94 4.56 -8.73
C LEU A 39 -19.49 5.87 -9.33
N ARG A 40 -19.06 6.24 -10.53
CA ARG A 40 -19.56 7.43 -11.23
C ARG A 40 -21.07 7.38 -11.47
N MET A 41 -21.60 6.26 -11.98
CA MET A 41 -23.03 6.06 -12.18
C MET A 41 -23.82 6.20 -10.87
N ALA A 42 -23.29 5.67 -9.76
CA ALA A 42 -23.93 5.80 -8.45
C ALA A 42 -23.94 7.25 -7.95
N LEU A 43 -22.83 7.98 -8.11
CA LEU A 43 -22.72 9.39 -7.75
C LEU A 43 -23.70 10.26 -8.54
N GLU A 44 -23.88 10.00 -9.83
CA GLU A 44 -24.82 10.75 -10.70
C GLU A 44 -26.29 10.63 -10.23
N VAL A 45 -26.65 9.54 -9.53
CA VAL A 45 -27.99 9.36 -8.95
C VAL A 45 -28.05 9.68 -7.44
N GLY A 46 -27.03 10.37 -6.91
CA GLY A 46 -27.02 10.91 -5.55
C GLY A 46 -26.50 9.95 -4.46
N ALA A 47 -25.83 8.86 -4.83
CA ALA A 47 -25.21 7.97 -3.84
C ALA A 47 -24.04 8.66 -3.12
N LYS A 48 -23.87 8.35 -1.84
CA LYS A 48 -22.75 8.80 -1.02
C LYS A 48 -21.55 7.89 -1.26
N ALA A 49 -20.38 8.48 -1.49
CA ALA A 49 -19.11 7.77 -1.53
C ALA A 49 -18.31 8.01 -0.25
N VAL A 50 -17.54 7.00 0.17
CA VAL A 50 -16.71 7.04 1.39
C VAL A 50 -15.35 6.40 1.13
N ASN A 51 -14.34 6.83 1.90
CA ASN A 51 -12.99 6.25 1.93
C ASN A 51 -12.23 6.26 0.59
N LEU A 52 -12.59 7.13 -0.37
CA LEU A 52 -11.98 7.21 -1.70
C LEU A 52 -10.46 7.44 -1.68
N GLN A 53 -9.92 7.96 -0.58
CA GLN A 53 -8.49 8.19 -0.42
C GLN A 53 -7.67 6.95 -0.06
N TYR A 54 -8.31 5.79 0.12
CA TYR A 54 -7.65 4.56 0.53
C TYR A 54 -7.67 3.50 -0.57
N PHE A 55 -6.58 2.74 -0.66
CA PHE A 55 -6.47 1.59 -1.52
C PHE A 55 -5.79 0.41 -0.81
N TYR A 56 -6.08 -0.79 -1.28
CA TYR A 56 -5.29 -1.96 -0.92
C TYR A 56 -4.10 -2.07 -1.86
N GLY A 57 -2.91 -2.10 -1.28
CA GLY A 57 -1.67 -2.07 -2.02
C GLY A 57 -0.47 -2.10 -1.09
N HIS A 58 0.70 -2.35 -1.68
CA HIS A 58 1.95 -2.67 -1.00
C HIS A 58 3.09 -1.93 -1.70
N LEU A 59 4.20 -1.75 -1.01
CA LEU A 59 5.42 -1.27 -1.65
C LEU A 59 6.04 -2.38 -2.51
N LEU A 60 6.53 -1.98 -3.68
CA LEU A 60 7.23 -2.84 -4.65
C LEU A 60 8.60 -2.24 -4.94
N SER A 61 9.49 -3.02 -5.56
CA SER A 61 10.65 -2.44 -6.24
C SER A 61 10.18 -1.41 -7.26
N ARG A 62 10.84 -0.24 -7.31
CA ARG A 62 10.51 0.81 -8.27
C ARG A 62 10.67 0.34 -9.73
N ARG A 63 11.50 -0.66 -9.99
CA ARG A 63 11.64 -1.30 -11.32
C ARG A 63 10.35 -1.93 -11.83
N ALA A 64 9.42 -2.29 -10.94
CA ALA A 64 8.11 -2.81 -11.32
C ALA A 64 7.28 -1.82 -12.17
N LEU A 65 7.61 -0.52 -12.17
CA LEU A 65 6.98 0.47 -13.05
C LEU A 65 7.23 0.19 -14.53
N THR A 66 8.41 -0.31 -14.87
CA THR A 66 8.86 -0.50 -16.25
C THR A 66 9.02 -1.98 -16.63
N ASP A 67 9.10 -2.88 -15.64
CA ASP A 67 9.37 -4.29 -15.86
C ASP A 67 8.63 -5.17 -14.85
N ASP A 68 7.67 -5.96 -15.34
CA ASP A 68 6.81 -6.81 -14.51
C ASP A 68 7.56 -7.95 -13.82
N ARG A 69 8.82 -8.26 -14.19
CA ARG A 69 9.64 -9.26 -13.49
C ARG A 69 9.93 -8.90 -12.03
N PHE A 70 9.82 -7.61 -11.68
CA PHE A 70 10.01 -7.08 -10.33
C PHE A 70 8.72 -7.08 -9.48
N TRP A 71 7.66 -7.70 -10.00
CA TRP A 71 6.37 -7.88 -9.35
C TRP A 71 5.97 -9.37 -9.45
N PRO A 72 5.41 -10.01 -8.41
CA PRO A 72 5.12 -9.50 -7.07
C PRO A 72 6.21 -9.76 -6.03
N TYR A 73 7.34 -10.36 -6.43
CA TYR A 73 8.37 -10.80 -5.50
C TYR A 73 9.62 -9.90 -5.55
N PRO A 74 10.35 -9.77 -4.42
CA PRO A 74 9.95 -10.19 -3.08
C PRO A 74 8.73 -9.42 -2.57
N ARG A 75 7.97 -10.03 -1.65
CA ARG A 75 7.02 -9.26 -0.85
C ARG A 75 7.83 -8.41 0.13
N LEU A 76 7.61 -7.10 0.09
CA LEU A 76 8.39 -6.16 0.89
C LEU A 76 7.85 -5.97 2.31
N ASP A 77 6.72 -6.57 2.65
CA ASP A 77 5.98 -6.35 3.89
C ASP A 77 6.87 -6.57 5.13
N LEU A 78 7.58 -7.71 5.20
CA LEU A 78 8.55 -7.99 6.27
C LEU A 78 9.73 -7.00 6.29
N PHE A 79 10.21 -6.59 5.11
CA PHE A 79 11.31 -5.65 5.00
C PHE A 79 10.90 -4.25 5.45
N VAL A 80 9.64 -3.86 5.27
CA VAL A 80 9.06 -2.62 5.81
C VAL A 80 8.87 -2.75 7.33
N ASP A 81 8.38 -3.90 7.79
CA ASP A 81 8.14 -4.16 9.21
C ASP A 81 9.42 -4.12 10.06
N ASP A 82 10.56 -4.52 9.52
CA ASP A 82 11.86 -4.47 10.20
C ASP A 82 12.74 -3.28 9.79
N GLY A 83 12.51 -2.72 8.60
CA GLY A 83 13.33 -1.68 8.01
C GLY A 83 12.94 -0.25 8.39
N MET A 84 13.49 0.68 7.61
CA MET A 84 13.31 2.13 7.71
C MET A 84 13.12 2.73 6.30
N LEU A 85 12.10 3.56 6.11
CA LEU A 85 11.85 4.27 4.85
C LEU A 85 12.39 5.69 4.94
N VAL A 86 13.19 6.06 3.94
CA VAL A 86 13.72 7.41 3.77
C VAL A 86 13.36 7.98 2.41
N ASP A 87 13.30 9.30 2.32
CA ASP A 87 13.11 9.98 1.06
C ASP A 87 14.44 10.32 0.38
N ARG A 88 14.38 11.08 -0.73
CA ARG A 88 15.58 11.48 -1.49
C ARG A 88 16.58 12.31 -0.69
N ASN A 89 16.17 12.90 0.43
CA ASN A 89 17.06 13.65 1.32
C ASN A 89 17.69 12.76 2.40
N GLY A 90 17.34 11.47 2.44
CA GLY A 90 17.79 10.54 3.47
C GLY A 90 17.02 10.66 4.79
N GLU A 91 15.86 11.32 4.79
CA GLU A 91 15.06 11.57 5.99
C GLU A 91 13.85 10.64 6.07
N ARG A 92 13.51 10.19 7.29
CA ARG A 92 12.28 9.44 7.54
C ARG A 92 11.07 10.33 7.38
N PHE A 93 9.99 9.74 6.86
CA PHE A 93 8.76 10.47 6.55
C PHE A 93 7.47 9.70 6.87
N VAL A 94 7.57 8.43 7.28
CA VAL A 94 6.44 7.57 7.57
C VAL A 94 6.77 6.68 8.77
N ASP A 95 5.77 6.40 9.60
CA ASP A 95 5.85 5.37 10.63
C ASP A 95 5.64 4.00 9.99
N GLU A 96 6.73 3.29 9.77
CA GLU A 96 6.76 1.96 9.17
C GLU A 96 6.02 0.93 10.05
N GLY A 97 5.75 1.24 11.33
CA GLY A 97 5.03 0.37 12.25
C GLY A 97 3.51 0.34 12.06
N ARG A 98 2.97 1.17 11.16
CA ARG A 98 1.54 1.22 10.86
C ARG A 98 1.05 0.08 9.97
N GLY A 99 1.97 -0.72 9.42
CA GLY A 99 1.70 -1.80 8.48
C GLY A 99 1.88 -1.38 7.03
N ASP A 100 2.23 -2.36 6.21
CA ASP A 100 2.47 -2.30 4.76
C ASP A 100 1.43 -1.49 3.98
N VAL A 101 0.14 -1.75 4.17
CA VAL A 101 -0.94 -1.07 3.43
C VAL A 101 -1.00 0.41 3.81
N ALA A 102 -0.88 0.73 5.09
CA ALA A 102 -0.87 2.11 5.56
C ALA A 102 0.32 2.86 4.97
N VAL A 103 1.52 2.26 5.03
CA VAL A 103 2.76 2.81 4.48
C VAL A 103 2.63 3.06 2.98
N ALA A 104 2.10 2.10 2.21
CA ALA A 104 1.89 2.27 0.77
C ALA A 104 0.95 3.44 0.45
N ASN A 105 -0.12 3.61 1.24
CA ASN A 105 -1.04 4.75 1.10
C ASN A 105 -0.35 6.09 1.43
N GLU A 106 0.51 6.15 2.44
CA GLU A 106 1.26 7.37 2.75
C GLU A 106 2.26 7.74 1.66
N VAL A 107 3.01 6.76 1.13
CA VAL A 107 3.95 7.00 0.02
C VAL A 107 3.20 7.49 -1.24
N ALA A 108 2.02 6.93 -1.54
CA ALA A 108 1.21 7.32 -2.69
C ALA A 108 0.65 8.76 -2.61
N ARG A 109 0.57 9.34 -1.40
CA ARG A 109 0.09 10.71 -1.17
C ARG A 109 1.18 11.76 -1.28
N ARG A 110 2.45 11.35 -1.36
CA ARG A 110 3.57 12.29 -1.44
C ARG A 110 3.69 12.91 -2.83
N ASP A 111 4.31 14.08 -2.87
CA ASP A 111 4.66 14.75 -4.13
C ASP A 111 5.62 13.91 -4.99
N ASP A 112 6.51 13.18 -4.33
CA ASP A 112 7.44 12.25 -4.96
C ASP A 112 7.16 10.79 -4.56
N VAL A 113 6.16 10.22 -5.22
CA VAL A 113 5.74 8.80 -5.09
C VAL A 113 6.88 7.82 -5.40
N THR A 114 7.89 8.24 -6.18
CA THR A 114 8.98 7.37 -6.66
C THR A 114 10.30 7.58 -5.92
N GLY A 115 10.33 8.49 -4.94
CA GLY A 115 11.54 8.89 -4.23
C GLY A 115 11.84 8.09 -2.97
N ALA A 116 10.96 7.15 -2.59
CA ALA A 116 11.13 6.37 -1.38
C ALA A 116 12.22 5.31 -1.54
N VAL A 117 13.05 5.18 -0.51
CA VAL A 117 14.08 4.16 -0.40
C VAL A 117 13.87 3.40 0.90
N LEU A 118 13.73 2.09 0.80
CA LEU A 118 13.66 1.18 1.94
C LEU A 118 15.08 0.77 2.33
N ILE A 119 15.46 1.06 3.57
CA ILE A 119 16.73 0.70 4.18
C ILE A 119 16.48 -0.44 5.18
N PHE A 120 17.26 -1.51 5.08
CA PHE A 120 17.18 -2.66 5.99
C PHE A 120 18.57 -3.30 6.14
N ASP A 121 18.70 -4.31 6.99
CA ASP A 121 19.98 -4.97 7.24
C ASP A 121 20.01 -6.44 6.80
N GLN A 122 21.18 -7.05 6.93
CA GLN A 122 21.40 -8.47 6.63
C GLN A 122 20.45 -9.40 7.39
N ALA A 123 20.12 -9.08 8.65
CA ALA A 123 19.23 -9.94 9.43
C ALA A 123 17.80 -9.92 8.85
N THR A 124 17.31 -8.74 8.45
CA THR A 124 16.05 -8.62 7.71
C THR A 124 16.09 -9.33 6.36
N TRP A 125 17.21 -9.21 5.63
CA TRP A 125 17.38 -9.90 4.35
C TRP A 125 17.30 -11.42 4.48
N ASP A 126 18.02 -11.98 5.46
CA ASP A 126 18.04 -13.42 5.71
C ASP A 126 16.66 -13.90 6.20
N ALA A 127 15.98 -13.13 7.07
CA ALA A 127 14.63 -13.45 7.51
C ALA A 127 13.62 -13.44 6.35
N GLY A 128 13.70 -12.46 5.45
CA GLY A 128 12.84 -12.38 4.27
C GLY A 128 13.08 -13.51 3.25
N ARG A 129 14.27 -14.10 3.22
CA ARG A 129 14.58 -15.30 2.44
C ARG A 129 13.89 -16.55 3.00
N ASP A 130 13.69 -16.59 4.32
CA ASP A 130 13.24 -17.77 5.06
C ASP A 130 11.76 -17.68 5.54
N ASP A 131 10.98 -16.70 5.05
CA ASP A 131 9.57 -16.46 5.43
C ASP A 131 8.67 -17.70 5.21
N ALA A 132 8.10 -18.20 6.31
CA ALA A 132 7.31 -19.44 6.38
C ALA A 132 6.00 -19.40 5.56
N PHE A 133 5.49 -18.22 5.17
CA PHE A 133 4.35 -18.13 4.24
C PHE A 133 4.73 -18.60 2.83
N SER A 134 6.02 -18.70 2.52
CA SER A 134 6.57 -19.28 1.29
C SER A 134 6.83 -20.79 1.41
N ASN A 135 6.36 -21.49 2.45
CA ASN A 135 6.60 -22.94 2.60
C ASN A 135 6.02 -23.80 1.46
N SER A 136 5.18 -23.25 0.59
CA SER A 136 4.72 -23.89 -0.66
C SER A 136 5.60 -23.59 -1.88
N ILE A 137 6.38 -22.50 -1.83
CA ILE A 137 7.29 -22.03 -2.89
C ILE A 137 8.52 -21.46 -2.18
N LYS A 138 9.58 -22.27 -2.04
CA LYS A 138 10.91 -21.78 -1.69
C LYS A 138 11.34 -20.83 -2.80
N THR A 139 10.99 -19.56 -2.69
CA THR A 139 11.36 -18.55 -3.68
C THR A 139 12.87 -18.37 -3.50
N PRO A 140 13.71 -18.78 -4.47
CA PRO A 140 15.15 -18.69 -4.29
C PRO A 140 15.54 -17.22 -4.18
N ALA A 141 15.93 -16.80 -2.98
CA ALA A 141 16.22 -15.40 -2.64
C ALA A 141 15.01 -14.45 -2.90
N PRO A 142 15.03 -13.22 -2.35
CA PRO A 142 14.10 -12.19 -2.77
C PRO A 142 14.30 -11.85 -4.26
N ASN A 143 13.58 -12.55 -5.15
CA ASN A 143 13.58 -12.40 -6.61
C ASN A 143 14.98 -12.31 -7.27
N PRO A 144 15.43 -13.33 -8.04
CA PRO A 144 16.73 -13.29 -8.71
C PRO A 144 16.99 -12.05 -9.58
N TRP A 145 15.93 -11.41 -10.11
CA TRP A 145 16.04 -10.16 -10.88
C TRP A 145 16.37 -8.94 -10.02
N LEU A 146 16.08 -8.99 -8.72
CA LEU A 146 16.41 -7.94 -7.74
C LEU A 146 17.89 -7.95 -7.35
N MET A 147 18.63 -8.99 -7.73
CA MET A 147 20.03 -9.16 -7.37
C MET A 147 20.90 -8.19 -8.18
N ASP A 148 21.44 -7.21 -7.47
CA ASP A 148 22.33 -6.15 -7.94
C ASP A 148 21.80 -5.30 -9.12
N ASN A 149 22.52 -4.23 -9.46
CA ASN A 149 22.00 -2.96 -9.98
C ASN A 149 21.38 -2.90 -11.40
N ASP A 150 20.46 -3.80 -11.72
CA ASP A 150 19.25 -3.45 -12.48
C ASP A 150 17.94 -3.88 -11.77
N GLY A 151 18.04 -4.31 -10.50
CA GLY A 151 16.93 -4.39 -9.55
C GLY A 151 16.80 -3.21 -8.58
N GLU A 152 17.73 -2.24 -8.70
CA GLU A 152 17.85 -1.07 -7.81
C GLU A 152 17.99 -1.41 -6.33
N LEU A 153 18.62 -2.56 -6.05
CA LEU A 153 19.07 -2.98 -4.74
C LEU A 153 20.57 -2.70 -4.61
N PHE A 154 20.94 -1.98 -3.55
CA PHE A 154 22.31 -1.57 -3.22
C PHE A 154 22.67 -2.12 -1.84
N HIS A 155 23.94 -2.38 -1.58
CA HIS A 155 24.39 -2.83 -0.28
C HIS A 155 25.78 -2.32 0.08
N HIS A 156 25.99 -1.95 1.35
CA HIS A 156 27.29 -1.45 1.80
C HIS A 156 27.56 -1.78 3.28
N GLN A 157 28.83 -1.88 3.66
CA GLN A 157 29.26 -2.12 5.05
C GLN A 157 29.06 -0.90 5.97
N THR A 158 28.71 0.24 5.41
CA THR A 158 28.50 1.50 6.14
C THR A 158 27.32 2.26 5.53
N ILE A 159 26.53 2.92 6.37
CA ILE A 159 25.38 3.70 5.91
C ILE A 159 25.78 4.87 5.01
N ALA A 160 26.94 5.49 5.27
CA ALA A 160 27.46 6.57 4.45
C ALA A 160 27.88 6.10 3.04
N GLY A 161 28.43 4.89 2.91
CA GLY A 161 28.71 4.31 1.60
C GLY A 161 27.43 3.91 0.86
N LEU A 162 26.45 3.34 1.57
CA LEU A 162 25.13 3.04 0.99
C LEU A 162 24.44 4.32 0.48
N ALA A 163 24.49 5.42 1.25
CA ALA A 163 23.97 6.71 0.83
C ALA A 163 24.61 7.18 -0.49
N GLN A 164 25.93 7.03 -0.63
CA GLN A 164 26.64 7.39 -1.85
C GLN A 164 26.17 6.58 -3.06
N GLU A 165 26.02 5.26 -2.91
CA GLU A 165 25.53 4.37 -3.98
C GLU A 165 24.09 4.69 -4.39
N LEU A 166 23.23 5.03 -3.43
CA LEU A 166 21.84 5.41 -3.68
C LEU A 166 21.68 6.82 -4.28
N GLY A 167 22.71 7.65 -4.18
CA GLY A 167 22.68 9.07 -4.53
C GLY A 167 21.99 9.96 -3.48
N LEU A 168 22.02 9.56 -2.20
CA LEU A 168 21.47 10.29 -1.06
C LEU A 168 22.54 11.11 -0.33
N ASP A 169 22.11 12.07 0.48
CA ASP A 169 23.02 12.84 1.34
C ASP A 169 23.59 11.95 2.46
N ARG A 170 24.91 11.77 2.44
CA ARG A 170 25.65 10.91 3.39
C ARG A 170 25.47 11.34 4.84
N SER A 171 25.53 12.64 5.11
CA SER A 171 25.48 13.18 6.47
C SER A 171 24.07 13.11 7.04
N ARG A 172 23.06 13.40 6.23
CA ARG A 172 21.65 13.31 6.63
C ARG A 172 21.25 11.87 6.91
N LEU A 173 21.49 10.93 5.98
CA LEU A 173 21.11 9.53 6.18
C LEU A 173 21.79 8.91 7.40
N THR A 174 23.08 9.21 7.62
CA THR A 174 23.82 8.73 8.80
C THR A 174 23.16 9.22 10.09
N ARG A 175 22.85 10.53 10.18
CA ARG A 175 22.17 11.10 11.34
C ARG A 175 20.80 10.48 11.56
N THR A 176 20.02 10.27 10.49
CA THR A 176 18.71 9.64 10.56
C THR A 176 18.80 8.23 11.11
N LEU A 177 19.75 7.42 10.61
CA LEU A 177 19.98 6.06 11.11
C LEU A 177 20.43 6.06 12.59
N GLU A 178 21.34 6.93 12.98
CA GLU A 178 21.82 7.03 14.37
C GLU A 178 20.70 7.39 15.34
N GLN A 179 19.84 8.35 14.98
CA GLN A 179 18.67 8.73 15.77
C GLN A 179 17.67 7.57 15.87
N TYR A 180 17.38 6.92 14.75
CA TYR A 180 16.49 5.76 14.70
C TYR A 180 16.99 4.61 15.58
N ASN A 181 18.24 4.18 15.38
CA ASN A 181 18.85 3.08 16.13
C ASN A 181 18.92 3.38 17.64
N ARG A 182 19.32 4.59 18.03
CA ARG A 182 19.39 4.97 19.45
C ARG A 182 18.01 4.89 20.11
N ALA A 183 16.95 5.35 19.45
CA ALA A 183 15.60 5.28 19.98
C ALA A 183 15.12 3.83 20.11
N LEU A 184 15.44 2.96 19.15
CA LEU A 184 15.07 1.55 19.23
C LEU A 184 15.86 0.78 20.30
N GLU A 185 17.14 1.10 20.49
CA GLU A 185 17.99 0.52 21.55
C GLU A 185 17.46 0.86 22.95
N SER A 186 16.96 2.08 23.14
CA SER A 186 16.39 2.53 24.41
C SER A 186 14.90 2.17 24.59
N GLY A 187 14.28 1.50 23.62
CA GLY A 187 12.85 1.20 23.63
C GLY A 187 11.94 2.43 23.48
N ALA A 188 12.47 3.56 23.03
CA ALA A 188 11.78 4.85 22.87
C ALA A 188 11.41 5.13 21.41
N GLY A 189 11.13 4.09 20.61
CA GLY A 189 10.80 4.23 19.18
C GLY A 189 9.57 5.10 18.91
N THR A 190 8.62 5.13 19.83
CA THR A 190 7.43 5.99 19.74
C THR A 190 7.71 7.47 19.93
N ASP A 191 8.87 7.81 20.50
CA ASP A 191 9.23 9.19 20.86
C ASP A 191 10.03 9.89 19.73
N LEU A 192 10.33 9.17 18.66
CA LEU A 192 10.90 9.74 17.44
C LEU A 192 9.94 10.77 16.82
N PRO A 193 10.45 11.83 16.16
CA PRO A 193 9.59 12.82 15.49
C PRO A 193 8.59 12.20 14.50
N ILE A 194 9.05 11.17 13.77
CA ILE A 194 8.18 10.21 13.11
C ILE A 194 8.18 8.97 14.01
N PRO A 195 7.08 8.59 14.66
CA PRO A 195 7.06 7.41 15.53
C PRO A 195 7.49 6.13 14.80
N ARG A 196 7.96 5.15 15.55
CA ARG A 196 8.05 3.75 15.13
C ARG A 196 7.17 2.91 16.04
N THR A 197 5.95 2.63 15.60
CA THR A 197 4.90 2.03 16.46
C THR A 197 4.97 0.51 16.57
N SER A 198 5.73 -0.17 15.71
CA SER A 198 6.02 -1.59 15.83
C SER A 198 7.30 -1.83 16.64
N LYS A 199 7.53 -3.08 17.04
CA LYS A 199 8.73 -3.52 17.76
C LYS A 199 9.86 -3.89 16.79
N ALA A 200 10.32 -2.93 16.00
CA ALA A 200 11.47 -3.11 15.12
C ALA A 200 12.78 -3.14 15.92
N LYS A 201 13.82 -3.77 15.35
CA LYS A 201 15.16 -3.79 15.92
C LYS A 201 16.04 -2.69 15.30
N PRO A 202 17.08 -2.21 16.00
CA PRO A 202 18.08 -1.35 15.40
C PRO A 202 18.76 -2.03 14.20
N LEU A 203 18.96 -1.29 13.11
CA LEU A 203 19.56 -1.80 11.89
C LEU A 203 21.09 -1.83 11.99
N ARG A 204 21.73 -2.92 11.53
CA ARG A 204 23.18 -3.11 11.57
C ARG A 204 23.80 -3.32 10.19
N ALA A 205 25.10 -3.09 10.07
CA ALA A 205 25.81 -3.43 8.83
C ALA A 205 25.90 -4.96 8.66
N PRO A 206 25.92 -5.49 7.42
CA PRO A 206 25.76 -4.80 6.15
C PRO A 206 24.36 -4.20 5.95
N PHE A 207 24.31 -2.99 5.39
CA PHE A 207 23.06 -2.30 5.09
C PHE A 207 22.67 -2.52 3.64
N TYR A 208 21.36 -2.60 3.40
CA TYR A 208 20.75 -2.69 2.09
C TYR A 208 19.85 -1.48 1.85
N GLY A 209 19.77 -1.05 0.60
CA GLY A 209 18.90 0.02 0.15
C GLY A 209 18.17 -0.38 -1.12
N LEU A 210 16.84 -0.40 -1.07
CA LEU A 210 15.98 -0.71 -2.21
C LEU A 210 15.11 0.49 -2.55
N LYS A 211 15.15 0.94 -3.80
CA LYS A 211 14.23 1.99 -4.28
C LYS A 211 12.85 1.40 -4.51
N VAL A 212 11.83 2.01 -3.90
CA VAL A 212 10.47 1.43 -3.84
C VAL A 212 9.40 2.36 -4.38
N VAL A 213 8.25 1.80 -4.75
CA VAL A 213 7.07 2.52 -5.22
C VAL A 213 5.79 1.84 -4.68
N PRO A 214 4.70 2.57 -4.43
CA PRO A 214 3.42 1.95 -4.11
C PRO A 214 2.84 1.24 -5.33
N GLY A 215 2.31 0.04 -5.11
CA GLY A 215 1.49 -0.67 -6.07
C GLY A 215 0.05 -0.76 -5.60
N ILE A 216 -0.90 -0.28 -6.40
CA ILE A 216 -2.35 -0.29 -6.14
C ILE A 216 -2.96 -1.57 -6.70
N THR A 217 -3.59 -2.38 -5.86
CA THR A 217 -4.35 -3.57 -6.28
C THR A 217 -5.79 -3.19 -6.59
N PHE A 218 -6.50 -2.59 -5.63
CA PHE A 218 -7.86 -2.10 -5.80
C PHE A 218 -8.12 -0.96 -4.82
N THR A 219 -9.13 -0.14 -5.06
CA THR A 219 -9.50 0.99 -4.20
C THR A 219 -10.42 0.52 -3.07
N MET A 220 -10.15 0.92 -1.83
CA MET A 220 -10.96 0.55 -0.66
C MET A 220 -12.18 1.46 -0.46
N GLY A 221 -12.18 2.61 -1.12
CA GLY A 221 -13.30 3.53 -1.14
C GLY A 221 -14.24 3.28 -2.31
N GLY A 222 -15.50 3.63 -2.11
CA GLY A 222 -16.57 3.43 -3.07
C GLY A 222 -17.92 3.88 -2.52
N VAL A 223 -18.98 3.32 -3.08
CA VAL A 223 -20.37 3.61 -2.69
C VAL A 223 -20.62 3.13 -1.26
N LEU A 224 -21.19 4.00 -0.41
CA LEU A 224 -21.64 3.61 0.92
C LEU A 224 -22.88 2.71 0.80
N VAL A 225 -22.82 1.55 1.46
CA VAL A 225 -23.94 0.59 1.51
C VAL A 225 -24.34 0.27 2.94
N ASN A 226 -25.60 -0.11 3.15
CA ASN A 226 -26.04 -0.69 4.42
C ASN A 226 -25.78 -2.21 4.49
N GLY A 227 -26.16 -2.85 5.60
CA GLY A 227 -26.02 -4.31 5.79
C GLY A 227 -26.83 -5.20 4.83
N ARG A 228 -27.63 -4.60 3.93
CA ARG A 228 -28.37 -5.28 2.85
C ARG A 228 -27.79 -4.97 1.47
N ALA A 229 -26.59 -4.41 1.41
CA ALA A 229 -25.90 -3.97 0.20
C ALA A 229 -26.66 -2.90 -0.61
N GLN A 230 -27.63 -2.19 -0.01
CA GLN A 230 -28.34 -1.09 -0.65
C GLN A 230 -27.45 0.16 -0.65
N ALA A 231 -27.31 0.81 -1.80
CA ALA A 231 -26.60 2.07 -1.90
C ALA A 231 -27.33 3.16 -1.11
N LEU A 232 -26.56 3.97 -0.38
CA LEU A 232 -27.09 5.04 0.48
C LEU A 232 -26.87 6.41 -0.15
N ASP A 233 -27.86 7.30 -0.03
CA ASP A 233 -27.75 8.70 -0.43
C ASP A 233 -26.95 9.54 0.58
N LEU A 234 -26.83 10.85 0.33
CA LEU A 234 -26.12 11.79 1.22
C LEU A 234 -26.71 11.89 2.64
N ASN A 235 -28.00 11.55 2.81
CA ASN A 235 -28.69 11.49 4.11
C ASN A 235 -28.69 10.07 4.70
N GLU A 236 -27.89 9.16 4.13
CA GLU A 236 -27.78 7.76 4.50
C GLU A 236 -29.10 6.97 4.37
N LYS A 237 -29.99 7.42 3.48
CA LYS A 237 -31.22 6.70 3.13
C LYS A 237 -30.96 5.78 1.92
N PRO A 238 -31.54 4.56 1.90
CA PRO A 238 -31.41 3.67 0.76
C PRO A 238 -31.99 4.28 -0.52
N ILE A 239 -31.21 4.23 -1.62
CA ILE A 239 -31.68 4.58 -2.95
C ILE A 239 -32.49 3.39 -3.50
N PRO A 240 -33.81 3.55 -3.75
CA PRO A 240 -34.65 2.42 -4.15
C PRO A 240 -34.14 1.69 -5.40
N GLY A 241 -33.98 0.37 -5.29
CA GLY A 241 -33.55 -0.48 -6.40
C GLY A 241 -32.07 -0.42 -6.75
N LEU A 242 -31.24 0.36 -6.04
CA LEU A 242 -29.80 0.45 -6.25
C LEU A 242 -29.01 -0.29 -5.16
N TYR A 243 -28.16 -1.22 -5.57
CA TYR A 243 -27.30 -2.02 -4.72
C TYR A 243 -25.86 -1.95 -5.24
N ALA A 244 -24.88 -2.18 -4.37
CA ALA A 244 -23.48 -2.28 -4.77
C ALA A 244 -22.74 -3.38 -3.98
N ALA A 245 -21.74 -4.00 -4.61
CA ALA A 245 -20.98 -5.11 -4.06
C ALA A 245 -19.52 -5.09 -4.55
N GLY A 246 -18.66 -5.86 -3.88
CA GLY A 246 -17.22 -5.94 -4.19
C GLY A 246 -16.51 -4.60 -4.00
N ASP A 247 -15.51 -4.32 -4.82
CA ASP A 247 -14.69 -3.11 -4.69
C ASP A 247 -15.38 -1.83 -5.18
N THR A 248 -16.63 -1.94 -5.64
CA THR A 248 -17.49 -0.78 -5.91
C THR A 248 -17.96 -0.11 -4.61
N ILE A 249 -17.94 -0.83 -3.48
CA ILE A 249 -18.37 -0.28 -2.18
C ILE A 249 -17.21 0.33 -1.40
N GLY A 250 -17.53 1.22 -0.47
CA GLY A 250 -16.60 1.74 0.53
C GLY A 250 -17.10 1.53 1.96
N GLY A 251 -16.24 1.83 2.93
CA GLY A 251 -16.62 1.91 4.35
C GLY A 251 -16.28 0.67 5.20
N LEU A 252 -15.95 -0.47 4.58
CA LEU A 252 -15.48 -1.67 5.30
C LEU A 252 -13.96 -1.69 5.53
N MET A 253 -13.20 -1.06 4.65
CA MET A 253 -11.73 -1.06 4.66
C MET A 253 -11.17 0.37 4.65
N GLY A 254 -9.88 0.49 4.94
CA GLY A 254 -9.14 1.74 4.98
C GLY A 254 -8.95 2.30 6.38
N GLY A 255 -9.00 3.63 6.51
CA GLY A 255 -8.75 4.32 7.77
C GLY A 255 -7.27 4.45 8.13
N TYR A 256 -6.98 4.91 9.35
CA TYR A 256 -5.64 5.29 9.79
C TYR A 256 -4.59 4.17 9.66
N ARG A 257 -5.00 2.91 9.86
CA ARG A 257 -4.13 1.73 9.72
C ARG A 257 -4.22 1.04 8.36
N GLY A 258 -4.95 1.60 7.39
CA GLY A 258 -5.17 0.93 6.11
C GLY A 258 -5.82 -0.45 6.28
N GLY A 259 -6.79 -0.57 7.19
CA GLY A 259 -7.38 -1.85 7.59
C GLY A 259 -7.90 -2.62 6.39
N TYR A 260 -7.47 -3.87 6.26
CA TYR A 260 -7.82 -4.77 5.17
C TYR A 260 -8.56 -5.99 5.72
N THR A 261 -9.72 -6.30 5.15
CA THR A 261 -10.60 -7.40 5.61
C THR A 261 -10.68 -8.56 4.61
N GLY A 262 -9.94 -8.48 3.50
CA GLY A 262 -9.94 -9.48 2.42
C GLY A 262 -10.86 -9.09 1.25
N GLY A 263 -10.29 -8.63 0.13
CA GLY A 263 -11.06 -8.14 -1.02
C GLY A 263 -11.96 -9.22 -1.66
N LEU A 264 -11.45 -10.45 -1.79
CA LEU A 264 -12.24 -11.59 -2.28
C LEU A 264 -13.40 -11.94 -1.34
N MET A 265 -13.17 -11.87 -0.02
CA MET A 265 -14.22 -12.11 0.97
C MET A 265 -15.28 -11.01 0.91
N GLN A 266 -14.87 -9.74 0.80
CA GLN A 266 -15.79 -8.63 0.58
C GLN A 266 -16.65 -8.87 -0.68
N ALA A 267 -16.03 -9.21 -1.81
CA ALA A 267 -16.74 -9.44 -3.06
C ALA A 267 -17.78 -10.56 -2.96
N VAL A 268 -17.40 -11.72 -2.39
CA VAL A 268 -18.32 -12.86 -2.24
C VAL A 268 -19.47 -12.51 -1.30
N VAL A 269 -19.16 -12.02 -0.10
CA VAL A 269 -20.19 -11.78 0.93
C VAL A 269 -21.17 -10.69 0.48
N THR A 270 -20.66 -9.56 -0.03
CA THR A 270 -21.52 -8.45 -0.44
C THR A 270 -22.26 -8.76 -1.74
N GLY A 271 -21.69 -9.56 -2.63
CA GLY A 271 -22.36 -10.05 -3.83
C GLY A 271 -23.56 -10.95 -3.51
N ILE A 272 -23.40 -11.88 -2.56
CA ILE A 272 -24.51 -12.72 -2.07
C ILE A 272 -25.59 -11.85 -1.43
N LEU A 273 -25.21 -10.95 -0.51
CA LEU A 273 -26.16 -10.05 0.14
C LEU A 273 -26.93 -9.18 -0.87
N ALA A 274 -26.26 -8.61 -1.87
CA ALA A 274 -26.91 -7.82 -2.91
C ALA A 274 -27.89 -8.67 -3.74
N GLY A 275 -27.48 -9.89 -4.12
CA GLY A 275 -28.31 -10.84 -4.88
C GLY A 275 -29.57 -11.25 -4.13
N GLU A 276 -29.44 -11.62 -2.86
CA GLU A 276 -30.57 -12.02 -2.02
C GLU A 276 -31.53 -10.84 -1.80
N ASN A 277 -31.02 -9.65 -1.47
CA ASN A 277 -31.87 -8.50 -1.15
C ASN A 277 -32.52 -7.86 -2.38
N VAL A 278 -31.85 -7.86 -3.55
CA VAL A 278 -32.48 -7.35 -4.78
C VAL A 278 -33.63 -8.24 -5.24
N SER A 279 -33.55 -9.57 -4.99
CA SER A 279 -34.59 -10.53 -5.38
C SER A 279 -35.93 -10.30 -4.66
N GLN A 280 -35.87 -9.67 -3.47
CA GLN A 280 -37.04 -9.36 -2.65
C GLN A 280 -37.61 -7.97 -2.94
N PHE A 281 -36.91 -7.15 -3.73
CA PHE A 281 -37.34 -5.79 -4.06
C PHE A 281 -38.54 -5.83 -5.01
N LYS A 282 -39.66 -5.24 -4.59
CA LYS A 282 -40.84 -5.03 -5.42
C LYS A 282 -40.83 -3.58 -5.92
N ARG A 283 -40.99 -3.41 -7.23
CA ARG A 283 -41.08 -2.10 -7.89
C ARG A 283 -42.33 -1.33 -7.48
#